data_AF-A0A1G0GG81-F1
#
_entry.id   AF-A0A1G0GG81-F1
#
_cell.length_a   1.000
_cell.length_b   1.000
_cell.length_c   1.000
_cell.angle_alpha   90.00
_cell.angle_beta   90.00
_cell.angle_gamma   90.00
#
_symmetry.space_group_name_H-M   'P 1'
#
loop_
_entity.id
_entity.type
_entity.pdbx_description
1 polymer ?
#
loop_
_entity_poly.entity_id
_entity_poly.type
_entity_poly.pdbx_seq_one_letter_code
_entity_poly.pdbx_strand_id
1 'polypeptide(L)'
;MHPSKLPIPKPVIDALDNTNDKPQDHLKALNYAENDLLLILDFLKQYKNNKATFESYRREIERLIQWSWLVNKKSILKLKRDDIENYIGFCLNPPKSWIGTKKVARFIERNGIRRINNKWRPFVTTVSKQDFKKGEKPDKNNYQLSQKSIREIFTVLGSFYQYLMIDEKVTANPIALIKQKSKFLQKRQQQPTIMRLTEKQWQFCLQVVKEMATENPEKHERTLFMLSALYLLYLRISELVSNDHWTPMMKHFYQTTDGAWWFKVAGKGNKLRDIAVSDDMLLALKRYREQLHLTPLPLPTEKTYLFSKEKGKGAITDSRHIRRLIQYCFDKTINKLREEKLSSEADAMESATVHWLRHTGISDD
;
A
#
# COMPACT_ATOMS: atom_id res chain seq x y z
N MET A 1 -34.68 12.71 -24.32
CA MET A 1 -33.81 13.61 -23.52
C MET A 1 -32.42 13.02 -23.46
N HIS A 2 -31.43 13.64 -24.11
CA HIS A 2 -30.03 13.23 -23.93
C HIS A 2 -29.64 13.44 -22.46
N PRO A 3 -29.10 12.43 -21.75
CA PRO A 3 -28.57 12.66 -20.42
C PRO A 3 -27.45 13.69 -20.55
N SER A 4 -27.62 14.85 -19.92
CA SER A 4 -26.59 15.88 -19.85
C SER A 4 -25.29 15.21 -19.37
N LYS A 5 -24.22 15.32 -20.15
CA LYS A 5 -22.94 14.68 -19.80
C LYS A 5 -22.50 15.21 -18.43
N LEU A 6 -22.41 14.32 -17.44
CA LEU A 6 -21.95 14.68 -16.10
C LEU A 6 -20.57 15.37 -16.18
N PRO A 7 -20.30 16.36 -15.30
CA PRO A 7 -19.03 17.08 -15.31
C PRO A 7 -17.86 16.13 -15.11
N ILE A 8 -16.71 16.43 -15.72
CA ILE A 8 -15.48 15.68 -15.49
C ILE A 8 -14.85 16.17 -14.17
N PRO A 9 -14.62 15.28 -13.18
CA PRO A 9 -14.09 15.67 -11.88
C PRO A 9 -12.63 16.11 -12.01
N LYS A 10 -12.27 17.18 -11.30
CA LYS A 10 -10.90 17.68 -11.17
C LYS A 10 -10.43 17.51 -9.74
N PRO A 11 -9.21 17.01 -9.48
CA PRO A 11 -8.73 16.78 -8.13
C PRO A 11 -8.73 18.08 -7.31
N VAL A 12 -9.12 17.96 -6.05
CA VAL A 12 -9.31 19.06 -5.11
C VAL A 12 -8.26 19.00 -4.00
N ILE A 13 -7.98 17.82 -3.47
CA ILE A 13 -7.15 17.65 -2.28
C ILE A 13 -5.77 17.12 -2.70
N ASP A 14 -4.70 17.85 -2.40
CA ASP A 14 -3.33 17.43 -2.71
C ASP A 14 -2.75 16.47 -1.64
N ALA A 15 -1.49 16.05 -1.82
CA ALA A 15 -0.73 15.30 -0.84
C ALA A 15 -0.51 16.14 0.41
N LEU A 16 -0.29 15.45 1.54
CA LEU A 16 -0.14 16.03 2.86
C LEU A 16 0.82 17.24 2.89
N ASP A 17 1.98 17.11 2.23
CA ASP A 17 3.04 18.13 2.23
C ASP A 17 2.71 19.38 1.38
N ASN A 18 1.56 19.38 0.69
CA ASN A 18 1.16 20.41 -0.29
C ASN A 18 -0.34 20.76 -0.17
N THR A 19 -0.97 20.52 0.99
CA THR A 19 -2.36 20.90 1.19
C THR A 19 -2.50 22.42 1.12
N ASN A 20 -3.09 22.92 0.04
CA ASN A 20 -3.48 24.33 -0.05
C ASN A 20 -4.76 24.55 0.77
N ASP A 21 -4.72 25.49 1.71
CA ASP A 21 -5.90 25.89 2.50
C ASP A 21 -6.87 26.80 1.70
N LYS A 22 -6.62 27.03 0.41
CA LYS A 22 -7.48 27.87 -0.46
C LYS A 22 -8.22 27.02 -1.50
N PRO A 23 -9.56 27.16 -1.63
CA PRO A 23 -10.34 26.47 -2.65
C PRO A 23 -9.86 26.85 -4.05
N GLN A 24 -9.79 25.87 -4.94
CA GLN A 24 -9.52 26.14 -6.36
C GLN A 24 -10.65 26.95 -6.98
N ASP A 25 -10.35 27.82 -7.95
CA ASP A 25 -11.34 28.76 -8.53
C ASP A 25 -12.60 28.09 -9.07
N HIS A 26 -12.49 26.86 -9.58
CA HIS A 26 -13.62 26.11 -10.11
C HIS A 26 -14.65 25.67 -9.04
N LEU A 27 -14.34 25.85 -7.75
CA LEU A 27 -15.20 25.50 -6.62
C LEU A 27 -15.95 26.72 -6.04
N LYS A 28 -15.53 27.95 -6.38
CA LYS A 28 -16.12 29.20 -5.87
C LYS A 28 -17.60 29.38 -6.22
N ALA A 29 -18.08 28.69 -7.27
CA ALA A 29 -19.48 28.72 -7.68
C ALA A 29 -20.44 28.01 -6.71
N LEU A 30 -19.93 27.22 -5.76
CA LEU A 30 -20.72 26.51 -4.77
C LEU A 30 -20.49 27.13 -3.39
N ASN A 31 -21.50 27.83 -2.85
CA ASN A 31 -21.40 28.55 -1.58
C ASN A 31 -21.03 27.68 -0.36
N TYR A 32 -21.21 26.36 -0.44
CA TYR A 32 -20.85 25.40 0.62
C TYR A 32 -19.52 24.68 0.40
N ALA A 33 -18.92 24.74 -0.80
CA ALA A 33 -17.76 23.91 -1.14
C ALA A 33 -16.49 24.30 -0.35
N GLU A 34 -16.34 25.59 -0.02
CA GLU A 34 -15.23 26.08 0.80
C GLU A 34 -15.30 25.54 2.23
N ASN A 35 -16.45 25.67 2.88
CA ASN A 35 -16.66 25.15 4.24
C ASN A 35 -16.51 23.62 4.29
N ASP A 36 -17.10 22.91 3.33
CA ASP A 36 -16.94 21.45 3.19
C ASP A 36 -15.45 21.06 3.08
N LEU A 37 -14.68 21.79 2.26
CA LEU A 37 -13.25 21.51 2.06
C LEU A 37 -12.42 21.75 3.33
N LEU A 38 -12.67 22.84 4.06
CA LEU A 38 -11.96 23.15 5.29
C LEU A 38 -12.14 22.03 6.33
N LEU A 39 -13.38 21.59 6.57
CA LEU A 39 -13.68 20.50 7.50
C LEU A 39 -12.99 19.17 7.10
N ILE A 40 -12.89 18.90 5.80
CA ILE A 40 -12.19 17.72 5.29
C ILE A 40 -10.69 17.84 5.52
N LEU A 41 -10.10 19.00 5.26
CA LEU A 41 -8.68 19.22 5.48
C LEU A 41 -8.34 19.06 6.97
N ASP A 42 -9.17 19.59 7.87
CA ASP A 42 -8.99 19.45 9.32
C ASP A 42 -9.08 17.99 9.76
N PHE A 43 -10.05 17.24 9.24
CA PHE A 43 -10.13 15.80 9.46
C PHE A 43 -8.88 15.06 8.96
N LEU A 44 -8.42 15.35 7.74
CA LEU A 44 -7.28 14.68 7.14
C LEU A 44 -5.96 15.03 7.87
N LYS A 45 -5.82 16.25 8.39
CA LYS A 45 -4.65 16.71 9.17
C LYS A 45 -4.40 15.86 10.42
N GLN A 46 -5.43 15.24 11.00
CA GLN A 46 -5.28 14.30 12.13
C GLN A 46 -4.42 13.07 11.79
N TYR A 47 -4.33 12.72 10.50
CA TYR A 47 -3.60 11.55 10.01
C TYR A 47 -2.25 11.91 9.38
N LYS A 48 -1.72 13.12 9.62
CA LYS A 48 -0.44 13.59 9.06
C LYS A 48 0.74 12.64 9.30
N ASN A 49 0.77 11.99 10.47
CA ASN A 49 1.83 11.05 10.85
C ASN A 49 1.60 9.62 10.29
N ASN A 50 0.51 9.41 9.55
CA ASN A 50 0.18 8.12 8.93
C ASN A 50 -0.22 8.31 7.47
N LYS A 51 0.80 8.44 6.60
CA LYS A 51 0.66 8.66 5.16
C LYS A 51 -0.27 7.67 4.47
N ALA A 52 -0.25 6.39 4.87
CA ALA A 52 -1.11 5.37 4.27
C ALA A 52 -2.59 5.60 4.60
N THR A 53 -2.90 5.91 5.87
CA THR A 53 -4.26 6.26 6.29
C THR A 53 -4.71 7.57 5.63
N PHE A 54 -3.86 8.61 5.63
CA PHE A 54 -4.15 9.87 4.95
C PHE A 54 -4.53 9.65 3.47
N GLU A 55 -3.73 8.89 2.71
CA GLU A 55 -4.00 8.66 1.28
C GLU A 55 -5.29 7.85 1.03
N SER A 56 -5.59 6.87 1.89
CA SER A 56 -6.85 6.13 1.84
C SER A 56 -8.03 7.06 2.14
N TYR A 57 -7.94 7.84 3.22
CA TYR A 57 -9.02 8.70 3.69
C TYR A 57 -9.31 9.82 2.68
N ARG A 58 -8.26 10.50 2.22
CA ARG A 58 -8.31 11.48 1.14
C ARG A 58 -8.97 10.90 -0.11
N ARG A 59 -8.61 9.68 -0.52
CA ARG A 59 -9.17 9.06 -1.73
C ARG A 59 -10.67 8.86 -1.63
N GLU A 60 -11.19 8.31 -0.52
CA GLU A 60 -12.63 8.04 -0.43
C GLU A 60 -13.44 9.29 -0.12
N ILE A 61 -12.93 10.23 0.68
CA ILE A 61 -13.60 11.51 0.94
C ILE A 61 -13.65 12.38 -0.31
N GLU A 62 -12.55 12.44 -1.07
CA GLU A 62 -12.54 13.20 -2.31
C GLU A 62 -13.51 12.62 -3.35
N ARG A 63 -13.69 11.29 -3.40
CA ARG A 63 -14.76 10.69 -4.22
C ARG A 63 -16.14 11.14 -3.79
N LEU A 64 -16.41 11.17 -2.48
CA LEU A 64 -17.69 11.61 -1.93
C LEU A 64 -17.99 13.07 -2.30
N ILE A 65 -17.03 13.99 -2.08
CA ILE A 65 -17.28 15.41 -2.36
C ILE A 65 -17.48 15.68 -3.85
N GLN A 66 -16.72 15.00 -4.72
CA GLN A 66 -16.89 15.13 -6.15
C GLN A 66 -18.30 14.74 -6.55
N TRP A 67 -18.78 13.60 -6.07
CA TRP A 67 -20.15 13.16 -6.33
C TRP A 67 -21.18 14.13 -5.73
N SER A 68 -20.98 14.55 -4.47
CA SER A 68 -21.91 15.44 -3.77
C SER A 68 -22.04 16.79 -4.46
N TRP A 69 -20.94 17.37 -4.93
CA TRP A 69 -20.90 18.69 -5.56
C TRP A 69 -21.28 18.65 -7.05
N LEU A 70 -20.81 17.65 -7.79
CA LEU A 70 -21.01 17.60 -9.25
C LEU A 70 -22.31 16.90 -9.65
N VAL A 71 -22.78 15.94 -8.85
CA VAL A 71 -23.95 15.11 -9.16
C VAL A 71 -25.11 15.43 -8.23
N ASN A 72 -24.94 15.30 -6.90
CA ASN A 72 -26.05 15.46 -5.95
C ASN A 72 -26.41 16.93 -5.65
N LYS A 73 -25.52 17.88 -5.96
CA LYS A 73 -25.68 19.32 -5.73
C LYS A 73 -26.00 19.68 -4.26
N LYS A 74 -25.37 18.98 -3.32
CA LYS A 74 -25.51 19.21 -1.88
C LYS A 74 -24.15 19.36 -1.20
N SER A 75 -24.14 20.10 -0.09
CA SER A 75 -23.05 20.03 0.89
C SER A 75 -22.97 18.63 1.51
N ILE A 76 -21.76 18.19 1.82
CA ILE A 76 -21.55 16.93 2.55
C ILE A 76 -22.24 16.92 3.94
N LEU A 77 -22.42 18.09 4.56
CA LEU A 77 -23.09 18.22 5.87
C LEU A 77 -24.59 17.92 5.80
N LYS A 78 -25.17 17.98 4.59
CA LYS A 78 -26.61 17.78 4.36
C LYS A 78 -26.93 16.38 3.82
N LEU A 79 -25.92 15.51 3.64
CA LEU A 79 -26.14 14.16 3.12
C LEU A 79 -26.82 13.28 4.16
N LYS A 80 -27.92 12.66 3.74
CA LYS A 80 -28.67 11.69 4.54
C LYS A 80 -28.36 10.27 4.08
N ARG A 81 -28.95 9.30 4.77
CA ARG A 81 -28.82 7.87 4.45
C ARG A 81 -29.06 7.57 2.96
N ASP A 82 -30.17 8.05 2.40
CA ASP A 82 -30.54 7.76 1.00
C ASP A 82 -29.53 8.37 0.01
N ASP A 83 -28.97 9.54 0.33
CA ASP A 83 -27.89 10.12 -0.47
C ASP A 83 -26.65 9.22 -0.47
N ILE A 84 -26.28 8.65 0.69
CA ILE A 84 -25.15 7.71 0.77
C ILE A 84 -25.45 6.43 0.00
N GLU A 85 -26.66 5.88 0.08
CA GLU A 85 -27.03 4.69 -0.70
C GLU A 85 -26.91 4.97 -2.21
N ASN A 86 -27.34 6.15 -2.67
CA ASN A 86 -27.15 6.61 -4.05
C ASN A 86 -25.68 6.78 -4.43
N TYR A 87 -24.86 7.33 -3.53
CA TYR A 87 -23.42 7.45 -3.73
C TYR A 87 -22.72 6.08 -3.87
N ILE A 88 -23.09 5.10 -3.05
CA ILE A 88 -22.55 3.74 -3.18
C ILE A 88 -22.97 3.12 -4.52
N GLY A 89 -24.24 3.30 -4.93
CA GLY A 89 -24.72 2.92 -6.27
C GLY A 89 -23.89 3.55 -7.38
N PHE A 90 -23.57 4.84 -7.26
CA PHE A 90 -22.69 5.55 -8.19
C PHE A 90 -21.25 4.99 -8.19
N CYS A 91 -20.70 4.63 -7.04
CA CYS A 91 -19.35 4.03 -6.96
C CYS A 91 -19.26 2.65 -7.61
N LEU A 92 -20.37 1.90 -7.63
CA LEU A 92 -20.47 0.60 -8.29
C LEU A 92 -20.57 0.76 -9.81
N ASN A 93 -21.29 1.77 -10.29
CA ASN A 93 -21.47 2.03 -11.72
C ASN A 93 -21.22 3.51 -12.09
N PRO A 94 -19.97 4.01 -11.97
CA PRO A 94 -19.66 5.38 -12.29
C PRO A 94 -19.66 5.60 -13.81
N PRO A 95 -19.97 6.82 -14.29
CA PRO A 95 -19.88 7.13 -15.72
C PRO A 95 -18.45 6.97 -16.25
N LYS A 96 -18.29 6.56 -17.51
CA LYS A 96 -16.97 6.33 -18.14
C LYS A 96 -16.04 7.55 -18.10
N SER A 97 -16.60 8.76 -18.02
CA SER A 97 -15.83 10.00 -17.88
C SER A 97 -15.14 10.14 -16.52
N TRP A 98 -15.60 9.41 -15.49
CA TRP A 98 -15.04 9.37 -14.14
C TRP A 98 -14.08 8.20 -13.90
N ILE A 99 -13.89 7.35 -14.91
CA ILE A 99 -13.01 6.19 -14.86
C ILE A 99 -11.73 6.47 -15.66
N GLY A 100 -10.58 6.31 -15.00
CA GLY A 100 -9.25 6.29 -15.61
C GLY A 100 -8.77 4.85 -15.84
N THR A 101 -7.82 4.67 -16.75
CA THR A 101 -7.19 3.36 -17.03
C THR A 101 -5.82 3.21 -16.37
N LYS A 102 -5.34 4.26 -15.69
CA LYS A 102 -4.05 4.31 -15.01
C LYS A 102 -4.16 5.13 -13.74
N LYS A 103 -3.46 4.69 -12.69
CA LYS A 103 -3.26 5.49 -11.48
C LYS A 103 -2.23 6.58 -11.80
N VAL A 104 -2.61 7.83 -11.61
CA VAL A 104 -1.74 9.00 -11.83
C VAL A 104 -1.82 9.93 -10.62
N ALA A 105 -0.78 10.74 -10.42
CA ALA A 105 -0.80 11.77 -9.39
C ALA A 105 -1.95 12.77 -9.63
N ARG A 106 -2.54 13.30 -8.55
CA ARG A 106 -3.61 14.31 -8.62
C ARG A 106 -3.09 15.64 -9.15
N PHE A 107 -1.91 16.02 -8.68
CA PHE A 107 -1.20 17.22 -9.07
C PHE A 107 0.16 16.84 -9.63
N ILE A 108 0.62 17.59 -10.61
CA ILE A 108 1.93 17.46 -11.25
C ILE A 108 2.66 18.78 -11.12
N GLU A 109 3.97 18.70 -10.92
CA GLU A 109 4.83 19.87 -10.90
C GLU A 109 5.46 20.07 -12.27
N ARG A 110 5.35 21.28 -12.81
CA ARG A 110 5.95 21.66 -14.10
C ARG A 110 6.52 23.07 -13.99
N ASN A 111 7.83 23.19 -14.19
CA ASN A 111 8.59 24.44 -14.05
C ASN A 111 8.42 25.09 -12.66
N GLY A 112 8.46 24.29 -11.58
CA GLY A 112 8.24 24.76 -10.21
C GLY A 112 6.78 25.12 -9.87
N ILE A 113 5.85 25.00 -10.82
CA ILE A 113 4.44 25.32 -10.62
C ILE A 113 3.63 24.02 -10.48
N ARG A 114 2.91 23.90 -9.37
CA ARG A 114 1.98 22.79 -9.10
C ARG A 114 0.68 22.97 -9.88
N ARG A 115 0.31 21.99 -10.70
CA ARG A 115 -0.89 22.04 -11.56
C ARG A 115 -1.72 20.77 -11.43
N ILE A 116 -3.02 20.89 -11.69
CA ILE A 116 -3.94 19.76 -11.76
C ILE A 116 -3.51 18.79 -12.86
N ASN A 117 -3.54 17.50 -12.56
CA ASN A 117 -3.38 16.47 -13.57
C ASN A 117 -4.72 16.16 -14.26
N ASN A 118 -4.91 16.67 -15.47
CA ASN A 118 -6.14 16.45 -16.26
C ASN A 118 -6.40 14.97 -16.62
N LYS A 119 -5.41 14.08 -16.47
CA LYS A 119 -5.57 12.64 -16.66
C LYS A 119 -6.09 11.93 -15.41
N TRP A 120 -6.11 12.59 -14.24
CA TRP A 120 -6.58 12.00 -13.00
C TRP A 120 -8.09 11.74 -13.03
N ARG A 121 -8.51 10.61 -12.46
CA ARG A 121 -9.91 10.23 -12.30
C ARG A 121 -10.12 9.55 -10.94
N PRO A 122 -11.29 9.75 -10.30
CA PRO A 122 -11.59 9.18 -8.98
C PRO A 122 -11.66 7.65 -8.98
N PHE A 123 -12.14 7.06 -10.08
CA PHE A 123 -12.20 5.63 -10.27
C PHE A 123 -11.15 5.18 -11.27
N VAL A 124 -10.56 4.01 -11.05
CA VAL A 124 -9.52 3.47 -11.94
C VAL A 124 -9.80 1.99 -12.15
N THR A 125 -9.92 1.61 -13.41
CA THR A 125 -9.93 0.20 -13.83
C THR A 125 -8.50 -0.32 -13.96
N THR A 126 -8.28 -1.58 -13.60
CA THR A 126 -6.97 -2.24 -13.65
C THR A 126 -7.14 -3.68 -14.10
N VAL A 127 -6.17 -4.21 -14.82
CA VAL A 127 -6.05 -5.65 -15.10
C VAL A 127 -5.08 -6.29 -14.11
N SER A 128 -5.14 -7.62 -13.96
CA SER A 128 -4.18 -8.33 -13.11
C SER A 128 -2.75 -8.20 -13.67
N LYS A 129 -1.75 -8.51 -12.85
CA LYS A 129 -0.34 -8.49 -13.28
C LYS A 129 -0.10 -9.52 -14.40
N GLN A 130 -0.72 -10.69 -14.31
CA GLN A 130 -0.61 -11.76 -15.32
C GLN A 130 -1.24 -11.32 -16.64
N ASP A 131 -2.46 -10.80 -16.61
CA ASP A 131 -3.16 -10.35 -17.82
C ASP A 131 -2.44 -9.18 -18.49
N PHE A 132 -1.89 -8.26 -17.70
CA PHE A 132 -1.06 -7.18 -18.23
C PHE A 132 0.19 -7.71 -18.96
N LYS A 133 0.86 -8.74 -18.41
CA LYS A 133 2.01 -9.38 -19.08
C LYS A 133 1.61 -10.07 -20.39
N LYS A 134 0.38 -10.59 -20.48
CA LYS A 134 -0.21 -11.16 -21.72
C LYS A 134 -0.66 -10.11 -22.74
N GLY A 135 -0.50 -8.82 -22.44
CA GLY A 135 -0.83 -7.71 -23.34
C GLY A 135 -2.24 -7.13 -23.15
N GLU A 136 -3.01 -7.61 -22.18
CA GLU A 136 -4.31 -7.03 -21.88
C GLU A 136 -4.19 -5.60 -21.35
N LYS A 137 -5.15 -4.75 -21.72
CA LYS A 137 -5.18 -3.34 -21.35
C LYS A 137 -6.44 -3.06 -20.53
N PRO A 138 -6.35 -2.21 -19.49
CA PRO A 138 -7.54 -1.84 -18.71
C PRO A 138 -8.60 -1.17 -19.59
N ASP A 139 -9.80 -1.75 -19.63
CA ASP A 139 -10.99 -1.17 -20.23
C ASP A 139 -11.90 -0.58 -19.14
N LYS A 140 -12.40 0.63 -19.39
CA LYS A 140 -13.35 1.33 -18.52
C LYS A 140 -14.68 0.59 -18.43
N ASN A 141 -15.06 -0.17 -19.46
CA ASN A 141 -16.26 -1.00 -19.45
C ASN A 141 -16.18 -2.13 -18.41
N ASN A 142 -14.96 -2.55 -18.07
CA ASN A 142 -14.69 -3.65 -17.13
C ASN A 142 -14.44 -3.14 -15.71
N TYR A 143 -14.75 -1.88 -15.42
CA TYR A 143 -14.61 -1.36 -14.07
C TYR A 143 -15.52 -2.13 -13.10
N GLN A 144 -14.90 -2.65 -12.04
CA GLN A 144 -15.62 -3.30 -10.95
C GLN A 144 -14.99 -2.89 -9.62
N LEU A 145 -15.85 -2.58 -8.65
CA LEU A 145 -15.41 -2.25 -7.31
C LEU A 145 -15.37 -3.51 -6.43
N SER A 146 -14.21 -3.81 -5.85
CA SER A 146 -14.06 -4.98 -4.98
C SER A 146 -14.83 -4.81 -3.66
N GLN A 147 -15.24 -5.93 -3.05
CA GLN A 147 -15.84 -5.93 -1.70
C GLN A 147 -14.91 -5.33 -0.63
N LYS A 148 -13.59 -5.43 -0.82
CA LYS A 148 -12.61 -4.75 0.05
C LYS A 148 -12.71 -3.24 -0.09
N SER A 149 -12.82 -2.73 -1.32
CA SER A 149 -12.96 -1.30 -1.59
C SER A 149 -14.29 -0.74 -1.07
N ILE A 150 -15.39 -1.50 -1.18
CA ILE A 150 -16.69 -1.10 -0.58
C ILE A 150 -16.58 -0.99 0.95
N ARG A 151 -15.94 -1.98 1.61
CA ARG A 151 -15.68 -1.92 3.06
C ARG A 151 -14.81 -0.73 3.45
N GLU A 152 -13.82 -0.39 2.62
CA GLU A 152 -12.95 0.77 2.84
C GLU A 152 -13.74 2.08 2.74
N ILE A 153 -14.61 2.24 1.74
CA ILE A 153 -15.52 3.39 1.65
C ILE A 153 -16.34 3.55 2.94
N PHE A 154 -17.02 2.49 3.39
CA PHE A 154 -17.82 2.56 4.63
C PHE A 154 -16.98 2.85 5.88
N THR A 155 -15.75 2.35 5.93
CA THR A 155 -14.84 2.59 7.07
C THR A 155 -14.40 4.05 7.11
N VAL A 156 -13.92 4.57 5.98
CA VAL A 156 -13.45 5.96 5.87
C VAL A 156 -14.59 6.93 6.11
N LEU A 157 -15.69 6.79 5.37
CA LEU A 157 -16.82 7.71 5.50
C LEU A 157 -17.47 7.62 6.88
N GLY A 158 -17.55 6.41 7.46
CA GLY A 158 -18.04 6.24 8.82
C GLY A 158 -17.17 6.99 9.84
N SER A 159 -15.84 6.92 9.71
CA SER A 159 -14.92 7.68 10.55
C SER A 159 -15.03 9.19 10.33
N PHE A 160 -15.19 9.64 9.08
CA PHE A 160 -15.31 11.05 8.74
C PHE A 160 -16.59 11.67 9.33
N TYR A 161 -17.74 11.03 9.14
CA TYR A 161 -18.99 11.53 9.71
C TYR A 161 -19.06 11.37 11.23
N GLN A 162 -18.36 10.39 11.80
CA GLN A 162 -18.21 10.31 13.26
C GLN A 162 -17.43 11.52 13.79
N TYR A 163 -16.35 11.92 13.12
CA TYR A 163 -15.61 13.13 13.45
C TYR A 163 -16.49 14.38 13.36
N LEU A 164 -17.20 14.56 12.25
CA LEU A 164 -18.10 15.70 12.06
C LEU A 164 -19.24 15.75 13.11
N MET A 165 -19.70 14.59 13.58
CA MET A 165 -20.74 14.52 14.60
C MET A 165 -20.22 14.90 15.97
N ILE A 166 -18.99 14.48 16.32
CA ILE A 166 -18.31 14.90 17.56
C ILE A 166 -18.02 16.40 17.54
N ASP A 167 -17.66 16.95 16.38
CA ASP A 167 -17.43 18.38 16.15
C ASP A 167 -18.75 19.17 15.92
N GLU A 168 -19.90 18.54 16.21
CA GLU A 168 -21.26 19.13 16.14
C GLU A 168 -21.64 19.74 14.78
N LYS A 169 -20.95 19.36 13.70
CA LYS A 169 -21.24 19.83 12.32
C LYS A 169 -22.39 19.07 11.67
N VAL A 170 -22.66 17.86 12.15
CA VAL A 170 -23.81 17.04 11.74
C VAL A 170 -24.46 16.41 12.96
N THR A 171 -25.77 16.21 12.92
CA THR A 171 -26.53 15.66 14.05
C THR A 171 -26.49 14.13 14.13
N ALA A 172 -26.13 13.46 13.04
CA ALA A 172 -26.05 12.00 12.97
C ALA A 172 -25.07 11.53 11.91
N ASN A 173 -24.51 10.34 12.11
CA ASN A 173 -23.66 9.68 11.12
C ASN A 173 -24.51 8.92 10.08
N PRO A 174 -24.59 9.38 8.81
CA PRO A 174 -25.42 8.74 7.78
C PRO A 174 -24.92 7.35 7.36
N ILE A 175 -23.71 6.95 7.77
CA ILE A 175 -23.10 5.66 7.44
C ILE A 175 -23.48 4.54 8.43
N ALA A 176 -23.80 4.90 9.69
CA ALA A 176 -23.90 3.96 10.79
C ALA A 176 -24.88 2.80 10.52
N LEU A 177 -26.09 3.13 10.05
CA LEU A 177 -27.15 2.14 9.79
C LEU A 177 -26.92 1.35 8.49
N ILE A 178 -26.33 1.98 7.47
CA ILE A 178 -26.08 1.32 6.18
C ILE A 178 -25.06 0.21 6.37
N LYS A 179 -24.00 0.44 7.16
CA LYS A 179 -22.93 -0.55 7.39
C LYS A 179 -23.46 -1.84 8.04
N GLN A 180 -24.44 -1.74 8.95
CA GLN A 180 -24.99 -2.89 9.68
C GLN A 180 -25.89 -3.79 8.81
N LYS A 181 -26.68 -3.21 7.90
CA LYS A 181 -27.63 -3.93 7.03
C LYS A 181 -27.28 -3.82 5.54
N SER A 182 -26.01 -3.61 5.22
CA SER A 182 -25.60 -3.25 3.86
C SER A 182 -25.89 -4.36 2.86
N LYS A 183 -26.87 -4.14 1.98
CA LYS A 183 -27.10 -4.96 0.78
C LYS A 183 -25.91 -5.00 -0.18
N PHE A 184 -24.98 -4.04 -0.03
CA PHE A 184 -23.79 -3.92 -0.88
C PHE A 184 -22.62 -4.81 -0.40
N LEU A 185 -22.64 -5.26 0.86
CA LEU A 185 -21.62 -6.12 1.43
C LEU A 185 -22.07 -7.58 1.32
N GLN A 186 -21.39 -8.33 0.48
CA GLN A 186 -21.63 -9.77 0.37
C GLN A 186 -20.92 -10.51 1.52
N LYS A 187 -21.68 -11.26 2.32
CA LYS A 187 -21.17 -12.25 3.27
C LYS A 187 -20.86 -13.56 2.54
N ARG A 188 -19.92 -13.55 1.59
CA ARG A 188 -19.39 -14.82 1.05
C ARG A 188 -18.25 -15.28 1.95
N GLN A 189 -18.34 -16.51 2.46
CA GLN A 189 -17.16 -17.29 2.82
C GLN A 189 -16.41 -17.57 1.52
N GLN A 190 -15.57 -16.62 1.09
CA GLN A 190 -14.56 -16.95 0.09
C GLN A 190 -13.62 -17.93 0.78
N GLN A 191 -13.37 -19.09 0.16
CA GLN A 191 -12.25 -19.93 0.60
C GLN A 191 -11.01 -19.04 0.62
N PRO A 192 -10.27 -18.97 1.73
CA PRO A 192 -9.09 -18.13 1.81
C PRO A 192 -8.14 -18.59 0.72
N THR A 193 -7.84 -17.70 -0.23
CA THR A 193 -6.79 -17.94 -1.21
C THR A 193 -5.49 -18.11 -0.43
N ILE A 194 -4.85 -19.27 -0.57
CA ILE A 194 -3.59 -19.55 0.10
C ILE A 194 -2.54 -18.62 -0.53
N MET A 195 -2.13 -17.59 0.20
CA MET A 195 -1.17 -16.57 -0.24
C MET A 195 0.24 -16.91 0.22
N ARG A 196 0.72 -18.11 -0.12
CA ARG A 196 2.06 -18.61 0.24
C ARG A 196 2.70 -19.36 -0.92
N LEU A 197 4.02 -19.29 -1.02
CA LEU A 197 4.82 -20.17 -1.88
C LEU A 197 4.78 -21.60 -1.34
N THR A 198 4.84 -22.60 -2.23
CA THR A 198 5.12 -23.97 -1.82
C THR A 198 6.58 -24.11 -1.39
N GLU A 199 6.91 -25.16 -0.62
CA GLU A 199 8.29 -25.44 -0.21
C GLU A 199 9.22 -25.53 -1.43
N LYS A 200 8.79 -26.24 -2.47
CA LYS A 200 9.54 -26.37 -3.73
C LYS A 200 9.79 -25.00 -4.39
N GLN A 201 8.79 -24.13 -4.46
CA GLN A 201 8.94 -22.78 -5.04
C GLN A 201 9.88 -21.91 -4.20
N TRP A 202 9.80 -22.01 -2.88
CA TRP A 202 10.66 -21.27 -1.97
C TRP A 202 12.12 -21.71 -2.11
N GLN A 203 12.40 -23.01 -2.00
CA GLN A 203 13.75 -23.55 -2.13
C GLN A 203 14.38 -23.20 -3.49
N PHE A 204 13.60 -23.34 -4.56
CA PHE A 204 14.07 -22.95 -5.90
C PHE A 204 14.35 -21.44 -6.00
N CYS A 205 13.48 -20.60 -5.43
CA CYS A 205 13.72 -19.16 -5.36
C CYS A 205 15.00 -18.82 -4.59
N LEU A 206 15.18 -19.42 -3.41
CA LEU A 206 16.35 -19.21 -2.57
C LEU A 206 17.63 -19.66 -3.29
N GLN A 207 17.60 -20.80 -3.99
CA GLN A 207 18.71 -21.29 -4.81
C GLN A 207 19.09 -20.28 -5.89
N VAL A 208 18.14 -19.86 -6.73
CA VAL A 208 18.38 -18.89 -7.81
C VAL A 208 18.97 -17.59 -7.28
N VAL A 209 18.48 -17.09 -6.14
CA VAL A 209 18.97 -15.84 -5.56
C VAL A 209 20.36 -16.01 -4.92
N LYS A 210 20.66 -17.19 -4.36
CA LYS A 210 22.02 -17.53 -3.90
C LYS A 210 23.01 -17.57 -5.07
N GLU A 211 22.63 -18.18 -6.19
CA GLU A 211 23.46 -18.21 -7.42
C GLU A 211 23.73 -16.78 -7.93
N MET A 212 22.69 -15.95 -8.02
CA MET A 212 22.82 -14.53 -8.37
C MET A 212 23.78 -13.76 -7.45
N ALA A 213 23.76 -14.07 -6.14
CA ALA A 213 24.65 -13.47 -5.16
C ALA A 213 26.09 -13.99 -5.28
N THR A 214 26.30 -15.25 -5.64
CA THR A 214 27.63 -15.80 -5.93
C THR A 214 28.23 -15.18 -7.19
N GLU A 215 27.44 -15.01 -8.24
CA GLU A 215 27.90 -14.44 -9.53
C GLU A 215 28.20 -12.94 -9.43
N ASN A 216 27.40 -12.18 -8.67
CA ASN A 216 27.61 -10.75 -8.48
C ASN A 216 27.31 -10.34 -7.03
N PRO A 217 28.25 -10.57 -6.10
CA PRO A 217 28.04 -10.35 -4.67
C PRO A 217 27.72 -8.89 -4.34
N GLU A 218 28.42 -7.94 -4.96
CA GLU A 218 28.22 -6.50 -4.73
C GLU A 218 26.77 -6.06 -4.96
N LYS A 219 26.10 -6.67 -5.94
CA LYS A 219 24.72 -6.33 -6.31
C LYS A 219 23.68 -7.15 -5.55
N HIS A 220 23.95 -8.44 -5.35
CA HIS A 220 22.91 -9.40 -5.00
C HIS A 220 22.98 -9.96 -3.58
N GLU A 221 24.10 -9.89 -2.87
CA GLU A 221 24.17 -10.34 -1.46
C GLU A 221 23.21 -9.57 -0.55
N ARG A 222 23.15 -8.24 -0.70
CA ARG A 222 22.16 -7.44 0.05
C ARG A 222 20.73 -7.86 -0.29
N THR A 223 20.46 -8.19 -1.54
CA THR A 223 19.12 -8.59 -1.98
C THR A 223 18.75 -9.98 -1.44
N LEU A 224 19.70 -10.91 -1.44
CA LEU A 224 19.56 -12.22 -0.82
C LEU A 224 19.23 -12.07 0.68
N PHE A 225 19.98 -11.24 1.40
CA PHE A 225 19.72 -11.02 2.82
C PHE A 225 18.36 -10.34 3.08
N MET A 226 17.93 -9.40 2.22
CA MET A 226 16.56 -8.85 2.28
C MET A 226 15.49 -9.92 2.09
N LEU A 227 15.69 -10.85 1.15
CA LEU A 227 14.78 -11.96 0.87
C LEU A 227 14.71 -12.93 2.06
N SER A 228 15.87 -13.32 2.61
CA SER A 228 15.97 -14.15 3.81
C SER A 228 15.30 -13.50 5.02
N ALA A 229 15.55 -12.22 5.29
CA ALA A 229 14.94 -11.51 6.41
C ALA A 229 13.41 -11.37 6.29
N LEU A 230 12.86 -11.23 5.08
CA LEU A 230 11.40 -11.20 4.88
C LEU A 230 10.74 -12.55 5.19
N TYR A 231 11.44 -13.64 4.87
CA TYR A 231 10.96 -15.01 5.09
C TYR A 231 11.19 -15.46 6.54
N LEU A 232 12.45 -15.50 7.00
CA LEU A 232 12.88 -16.09 8.28
C LEU A 232 12.54 -15.25 9.51
N LEU A 233 12.38 -13.93 9.37
CA LEU A 233 11.96 -13.04 10.48
C LEU A 233 10.50 -12.59 10.32
N TYR A 234 9.79 -13.13 9.33
CA TYR A 234 8.40 -12.82 9.05
C TYR A 234 8.12 -11.32 8.90
N LEU A 235 9.08 -10.54 8.41
CA LEU A 235 8.99 -9.08 8.42
C LEU A 235 8.08 -8.54 7.32
N ARG A 236 7.40 -7.42 7.59
CA ARG A 236 6.80 -6.61 6.51
C ARG A 236 7.91 -5.81 5.85
N ILE A 237 7.78 -5.53 4.56
CA ILE A 237 8.74 -4.64 3.85
C ILE A 237 8.88 -3.28 4.56
N SER A 238 7.80 -2.74 5.11
CA SER A 238 7.84 -1.47 5.86
C SER A 238 8.66 -1.53 7.14
N GLU A 239 8.91 -2.73 7.68
CA GLU A 239 9.72 -2.95 8.87
C GLU A 239 11.22 -3.03 8.54
N LEU A 240 11.58 -3.18 7.25
CA LEU A 240 12.97 -3.17 6.75
C LEU A 240 13.48 -1.79 6.35
N VAL A 241 12.62 -0.77 6.34
CA VAL A 241 12.99 0.59 5.95
C VAL A 241 12.97 1.53 7.14
N SER A 242 13.84 2.54 7.09
CA SER A 242 13.87 3.63 8.06
C SER A 242 12.72 4.61 7.86
N ASN A 243 12.19 5.10 8.96
CA ASN A 243 11.24 6.22 9.06
C ASN A 243 11.57 7.07 10.29
N ASP A 244 10.77 8.10 10.58
CA ASP A 244 11.04 9.05 11.66
C ASP A 244 11.09 8.42 13.07
N HIS A 245 10.48 7.24 13.25
CA HIS A 245 10.34 6.58 14.54
C HIS A 245 11.15 5.29 14.66
N TRP A 246 11.66 4.76 13.55
CA TRP A 246 12.36 3.47 13.53
C TRP A 246 13.39 3.41 12.42
N THR A 247 14.60 2.96 12.77
CA THR A 247 15.68 2.71 11.82
C THR A 247 16.25 1.31 12.08
N PRO A 248 16.03 0.33 11.19
CA PRO A 248 16.61 -1.00 11.34
C PRO A 248 18.14 -0.97 11.36
N MET A 249 18.75 -1.55 12.39
CA MET A 249 20.20 -1.58 12.61
C MET A 249 20.67 -3.00 12.96
N MET A 250 21.96 -3.27 12.79
CA MET A 250 22.59 -4.55 13.12
C MET A 250 22.48 -4.90 14.61
N LYS A 251 22.64 -3.92 15.51
CA LYS A 251 22.44 -4.10 16.97
C LYS A 251 21.05 -4.56 17.39
N HIS A 252 20.08 -4.56 16.48
CA HIS A 252 18.75 -5.09 16.77
C HIS A 252 18.71 -6.61 16.73
N PHE A 253 19.73 -7.27 16.17
CA PHE A 253 20.05 -8.65 16.52
C PHE A 253 20.84 -8.65 17.82
N TYR A 254 20.35 -9.37 18.81
CA TYR A 254 21.01 -9.49 20.11
C TYR A 254 20.83 -10.89 20.68
N GLN A 255 21.77 -11.29 21.51
CA GLN A 255 21.73 -12.55 22.24
C GLN A 255 21.31 -12.28 23.68
N THR A 256 20.39 -13.08 24.20
CA THR A 256 20.01 -13.09 25.62
C THR A 256 21.01 -13.90 26.44
N THR A 257 20.95 -13.80 27.77
CA THR A 257 21.90 -14.45 28.70
C THR A 257 21.87 -15.98 28.63
N ASP A 258 20.77 -16.55 28.18
CA ASP A 258 20.57 -17.99 27.93
C ASP A 258 21.15 -18.45 26.57
N GLY A 259 21.74 -17.54 25.79
CA GLY A 259 22.33 -17.83 24.50
C GLY A 259 21.36 -17.78 23.31
N ALA A 260 20.07 -17.52 23.52
CA ALA A 260 19.10 -17.40 22.43
C ALA A 260 19.26 -16.07 21.67
N TRP A 261 19.09 -16.09 20.35
CA TRP A 261 19.16 -14.90 19.50
C TRP A 261 17.78 -14.33 19.20
N TRP A 262 17.69 -13.00 19.26
CA TRP A 262 16.46 -12.24 19.06
C TRP A 262 16.70 -11.08 18.10
N PHE A 263 15.67 -10.74 17.33
CA PHE A 263 15.63 -9.56 16.46
C PHE A 263 14.54 -8.60 16.90
N LYS A 264 14.93 -7.38 17.28
CA LYS A 264 14.03 -6.31 17.69
C LYS A 264 13.48 -5.54 16.50
N VAL A 265 12.16 -5.33 16.45
CA VAL A 265 11.51 -4.60 15.36
C VAL A 265 10.34 -3.73 15.81
N ALA A 266 10.21 -2.53 15.24
CA ALA A 266 9.02 -1.69 15.41
C ALA A 266 7.95 -2.02 14.35
N GLY A 267 6.79 -2.48 14.81
CA GLY A 267 5.63 -2.80 13.98
C GLY A 267 4.61 -1.66 13.85
N LYS A 268 3.40 -2.02 13.40
CA LYS A 268 2.27 -1.08 13.28
C LYS A 268 1.96 -0.41 14.63
N GLY A 269 1.79 0.91 14.62
CA GLY A 269 1.52 1.70 15.83
C GLY A 269 2.78 1.98 16.66
N ASN A 270 3.97 1.89 16.06
CA ASN A 270 5.26 2.10 16.72
C ASN A 270 5.51 1.18 17.92
N LYS A 271 4.91 -0.02 17.90
CA LYS A 271 5.07 -1.03 18.95
C LYS A 271 6.30 -1.88 18.65
N LEU A 272 7.25 -1.89 19.58
CA LEU A 272 8.40 -2.79 19.52
C LEU A 272 7.96 -4.21 19.86
N ARG A 273 8.56 -5.19 19.16
CA ARG A 273 8.47 -6.61 19.46
C ARG A 273 9.80 -7.28 19.18
N ASP A 274 10.04 -8.40 19.85
CA ASP A 274 11.17 -9.28 19.58
C ASP A 274 10.71 -10.50 18.77
N ILE A 275 11.58 -10.97 17.90
CA ILE A 275 11.37 -12.13 17.04
C ILE A 275 12.52 -13.10 17.30
N ALA A 276 12.23 -14.36 17.58
CA ALA A 276 13.26 -15.38 17.74
C ALA A 276 14.04 -15.53 16.42
N VAL A 277 15.36 -15.66 16.51
CA VAL A 277 16.24 -15.78 15.34
C VAL A 277 16.70 -17.22 15.24
N SER A 278 16.27 -17.90 14.18
CA SER A 278 16.67 -19.28 13.89
C SER A 278 18.14 -19.37 13.46
N ASP A 279 18.70 -20.59 13.49
CA ASP A 279 20.05 -20.85 13.02
C ASP A 279 20.22 -20.49 11.53
N ASP A 280 19.21 -20.78 10.69
CA ASP A 280 19.21 -20.37 9.28
C ASP A 280 19.30 -18.85 9.11
N MET A 281 18.64 -18.10 9.99
CA MET A 281 18.71 -16.64 9.98
C MET A 281 20.08 -16.15 10.46
N LEU A 282 20.70 -16.81 11.44
CA LEU A 282 22.07 -16.52 11.85
C LEU A 282 23.07 -16.83 10.74
N LEU A 283 22.90 -17.92 9.99
CA LEU A 283 23.72 -18.24 8.82
C LEU A 283 23.60 -17.17 7.74
N ALA A 284 22.38 -16.74 7.42
CA ALA A 284 22.15 -15.66 6.47
C ALA A 284 22.73 -14.32 6.95
N LEU A 285 22.65 -14.02 8.25
CA LEU A 285 23.24 -12.82 8.86
C LEU A 285 24.76 -12.82 8.76
N LYS A 286 25.42 -13.93 9.12
CA LYS A 286 26.88 -14.08 9.05
C LYS A 286 27.38 -13.88 7.62
N ARG A 287 26.77 -14.58 6.64
CA ARG A 287 27.09 -14.44 5.21
C ARG A 287 27.00 -12.98 4.75
N TYR A 288 25.92 -12.28 5.09
CA TYR A 288 25.76 -10.89 4.68
C TYR A 288 26.77 -9.95 5.35
N ARG A 289 27.08 -10.19 6.63
CA ARG A 289 28.04 -9.37 7.37
C ARG A 289 29.47 -9.56 6.87
N GLU A 290 29.84 -10.77 6.47
CA GLU A 290 31.12 -11.06 5.83
C GLU A 290 31.27 -10.28 4.51
N GLN A 291 30.21 -10.21 3.70
CA GLN A 291 30.19 -9.37 2.48
C GLN A 291 30.37 -7.88 2.78
N LEU A 292 29.98 -7.41 3.96
CA LEU A 292 30.19 -6.04 4.41
C LEU A 292 31.55 -5.83 5.11
N HIS A 293 32.40 -6.87 5.16
CA HIS A 293 33.66 -6.89 5.91
C HIS A 293 33.47 -6.56 7.40
N LEU A 294 32.36 -7.02 7.99
CA LEU A 294 32.04 -6.87 9.41
C LEU A 294 32.30 -8.20 10.15
N THR A 295 32.32 -8.14 11.49
CA THR A 295 32.34 -9.35 12.32
C THR A 295 31.11 -10.22 12.03
N PRO A 296 31.19 -11.57 12.07
CA PRO A 296 30.07 -12.43 11.69
C PRO A 296 28.78 -12.21 12.52
N LEU A 297 28.93 -11.82 13.79
CA LEU A 297 27.82 -11.48 14.68
C LEU A 297 27.91 -10.00 15.11
N PRO A 298 26.77 -9.30 15.25
CA PRO A 298 26.75 -7.89 15.61
C PRO A 298 27.07 -7.64 17.08
N LEU A 299 27.68 -6.48 17.33
CA LEU A 299 27.91 -6.00 18.69
C LEU A 299 26.68 -5.25 19.21
N PRO A 300 26.36 -5.31 20.52
CA PRO A 300 25.22 -4.58 21.09
C PRO A 300 25.27 -3.06 20.87
N THR A 301 26.47 -2.50 20.71
CA THR A 301 26.72 -1.07 20.50
C THR A 301 26.85 -0.67 19.02
N GLU A 302 26.71 -1.62 18.08
CA GLU A 302 26.89 -1.40 16.65
C GLU A 302 25.85 -0.41 16.08
N LYS A 303 26.31 0.56 15.29
CA LYS A 303 25.44 1.58 14.66
C LYS A 303 25.22 1.36 13.16
N THR A 304 25.73 0.26 12.62
CA THR A 304 25.53 -0.11 11.21
C THR A 304 24.06 -0.33 10.93
N TYR A 305 23.56 0.29 9.86
CA TYR A 305 22.20 0.04 9.39
C TYR A 305 22.05 -1.40 8.92
N LEU A 306 20.86 -1.98 9.13
CA LEU A 306 20.54 -3.30 8.60
C LEU A 306 20.65 -3.32 7.07
N PHE A 307 20.15 -2.24 6.44
CA PHE A 307 20.25 -2.01 5.00
C PHE A 307 20.61 -0.55 4.71
N SER A 308 21.83 -0.33 4.22
CA SER A 308 22.29 0.97 3.72
C SER A 308 21.79 1.24 2.31
N LYS A 309 21.66 2.52 1.94
CA LYS A 309 21.40 2.93 0.55
C LYS A 309 22.53 2.46 -0.38
N GLU A 310 22.21 2.14 -1.63
CA GLU A 310 23.22 1.86 -2.67
C GLU A 310 24.08 3.07 -2.98
N LYS A 311 23.48 4.27 -2.94
CA LYS A 311 24.13 5.53 -3.26
C LYS A 311 23.86 6.54 -2.14
N GLY A 312 24.91 7.22 -1.72
CA GLY A 312 24.88 8.19 -0.63
C GLY A 312 24.90 7.55 0.76
N LYS A 313 24.70 8.38 1.79
CA LYS A 313 24.74 7.96 3.19
C LYS A 313 23.34 7.68 3.74
N GLY A 314 23.26 6.79 4.73
CA GLY A 314 22.05 6.51 5.50
C GLY A 314 21.36 5.19 5.19
N ALA A 315 20.37 4.87 6.02
CA ALA A 315 19.51 3.70 5.85
C ALA A 315 18.56 3.84 4.64
N ILE A 316 18.12 2.70 4.11
CA ILE A 316 17.07 2.66 3.09
C ILE A 316 15.74 3.17 3.67
N THR A 317 15.04 4.04 2.94
CA THR A 317 13.74 4.60 3.36
C THR A 317 12.59 4.23 2.42
N ASP A 318 12.89 3.84 1.17
CA ASP A 318 11.87 3.56 0.16
C ASP A 318 11.50 2.07 0.08
N SER A 319 10.36 1.71 0.68
CA SER A 319 9.82 0.33 0.61
C SER A 319 9.53 -0.14 -0.83
N ARG A 320 9.32 0.79 -1.78
CA ARG A 320 9.10 0.44 -3.19
C ARG A 320 10.39 -0.06 -3.85
N HIS A 321 11.55 0.41 -3.38
CA HIS A 321 12.83 -0.08 -3.88
C HIS A 321 13.06 -1.54 -3.47
N ILE A 322 12.90 -1.88 -2.18
CA ILE A 322 12.97 -3.28 -1.71
C ILE A 322 11.96 -4.15 -2.47
N ARG A 323 10.71 -3.70 -2.62
CA ARG A 323 9.70 -4.45 -3.39
C ARG A 323 10.15 -4.75 -4.83
N ARG A 324 10.81 -3.80 -5.50
CA ARG A 324 11.34 -4.02 -6.87
C ARG A 324 12.48 -5.02 -6.88
N LEU A 325 13.39 -4.98 -5.90
CA LEU A 325 14.50 -5.94 -5.79
C LEU A 325 13.97 -7.37 -5.58
N ILE A 326 13.05 -7.58 -4.65
CA ILE A 326 12.48 -8.90 -4.41
C ILE A 326 11.61 -9.36 -5.58
N GLN A 327 10.88 -8.45 -6.22
CA GLN A 327 10.14 -8.78 -7.44
C GLN A 327 11.08 -9.22 -8.58
N TYR A 328 12.25 -8.59 -8.70
CA TYR A 328 13.27 -8.99 -9.66
C TYR A 328 13.79 -10.40 -9.38
N CYS A 329 14.00 -10.76 -8.10
CA CYS A 329 14.31 -12.14 -7.72
C CYS A 329 13.22 -13.11 -8.18
N PHE A 330 11.94 -12.82 -7.91
CA PHE A 330 10.83 -13.66 -8.36
C PHE A 330 10.77 -13.78 -9.89
N ASP A 331 10.96 -12.68 -10.63
CA ASP A 331 10.95 -12.73 -12.09
C ASP A 331 12.14 -13.57 -12.62
N LYS A 332 13.32 -13.51 -11.99
CA LYS A 332 14.46 -14.38 -12.31
C LYS A 332 14.18 -15.85 -12.01
N THR A 333 13.60 -16.14 -10.85
CA THR A 333 13.17 -17.49 -10.48
C THR A 333 12.16 -18.05 -11.48
N ILE A 334 11.14 -17.26 -11.85
CA ILE A 334 10.13 -17.66 -12.84
C ILE A 334 10.79 -17.98 -14.19
N ASN A 335 11.70 -17.13 -14.66
CA ASN A 335 12.41 -17.39 -15.92
C ASN A 335 13.22 -18.70 -15.86
N LYS A 336 13.94 -18.94 -14.75
CA LYS A 336 14.71 -20.17 -14.57
C LYS A 336 13.82 -21.42 -14.50
N LEU A 337 12.68 -21.35 -13.82
CA LEU A 337 11.67 -22.42 -13.81
C LEU A 337 11.19 -22.75 -15.25
N ARG A 338 11.00 -21.73 -16.10
CA ARG A 338 10.62 -21.94 -17.51
C ARG A 338 11.74 -22.59 -18.31
N GLU A 339 12.99 -22.17 -18.11
CA GLU A 339 14.17 -22.78 -18.74
C GLU A 339 14.29 -24.28 -18.37
N GLU A 340 13.97 -24.63 -17.13
CA GLU A 340 13.95 -26.01 -16.63
C GLU A 340 12.65 -26.78 -16.97
N LYS A 341 11.80 -26.22 -17.83
CA LYS A 341 10.52 -26.82 -18.27
C LYS A 341 9.51 -27.06 -17.13
N LEU A 342 9.65 -26.38 -16.00
CA LEU A 342 8.73 -26.41 -14.85
C LEU A 342 7.62 -25.36 -14.99
N SER A 343 6.86 -25.42 -16.08
CA SER A 343 5.86 -24.40 -16.43
C SER A 343 4.78 -24.20 -15.37
N SER A 344 4.24 -25.28 -14.79
CA SER A 344 3.18 -25.18 -13.78
C SER A 344 3.62 -24.40 -12.52
N GLU A 345 4.87 -24.60 -12.07
CA GLU A 345 5.43 -23.86 -10.94
C GLU A 345 5.63 -22.38 -11.27
N ALA A 346 6.13 -22.10 -12.48
CA ALA A 346 6.31 -20.75 -12.96
C ALA A 346 4.96 -19.99 -13.05
N ASP A 347 3.92 -20.62 -13.59
CA ASP A 347 2.56 -20.07 -13.69
C ASP A 347 1.97 -19.74 -12.31
N ALA A 348 2.14 -20.65 -11.34
CA ALA A 348 1.67 -20.43 -9.97
C ALA A 348 2.41 -19.25 -9.32
N MET A 349 3.74 -19.19 -9.48
CA MET A 349 4.60 -18.16 -8.90
C MET A 349 4.42 -16.77 -9.55
N GLU A 350 3.92 -16.67 -10.79
CA GLU A 350 3.67 -15.37 -11.44
C GLU A 350 2.68 -14.47 -10.68
N SER A 351 1.75 -15.08 -9.94
CA SER A 351 0.76 -14.39 -9.11
C SER A 351 1.33 -13.95 -7.75
N ALA A 352 2.47 -14.52 -7.35
CA ALA A 352 3.06 -14.28 -6.04
C ALA A 352 3.48 -12.81 -5.90
N THR A 353 3.26 -12.30 -4.69
CA THR A 353 3.70 -10.95 -4.32
C THR A 353 4.75 -11.06 -3.23
N VAL A 354 5.58 -10.03 -3.07
CA VAL A 354 6.59 -9.98 -2.00
C VAL A 354 5.99 -10.22 -0.60
N HIS A 355 4.69 -9.93 -0.41
CA HIS A 355 4.02 -10.20 0.86
C HIS A 355 3.88 -11.70 1.18
N TRP A 356 3.91 -12.57 0.17
CA TRP A 356 3.82 -14.01 0.34
C TRP A 356 5.01 -14.56 1.12
N LEU A 357 6.22 -13.99 1.01
CA LEU A 357 7.39 -14.44 1.78
C LEU A 357 7.12 -14.47 3.29
N ARG A 358 6.51 -13.39 3.80
CA ARG A 358 6.10 -13.33 5.20
C ARG A 358 5.05 -14.39 5.54
N HIS A 359 4.07 -14.59 4.66
CA HIS A 359 3.00 -15.56 4.91
C HIS A 359 3.52 -17.00 4.86
N THR A 360 4.41 -17.30 3.92
CA THR A 360 5.11 -18.58 3.84
C THR A 360 5.89 -18.83 5.11
N GLY A 361 6.79 -17.91 5.51
CA GLY A 361 7.56 -18.09 6.74
C GLY A 361 6.68 -18.30 7.99
N ILE A 362 5.61 -17.52 8.18
CA ILE A 362 4.68 -17.69 9.33
C ILE A 362 3.98 -19.06 9.31
N SER A 363 3.82 -19.67 8.14
CA SER A 363 3.14 -20.95 8.01
C SER A 363 4.08 -22.15 8.14
N ASP A 364 5.38 -21.94 7.97
CA ASP A 364 6.41 -22.97 8.02
C ASP A 364 7.06 -23.06 9.42
N ASP A 365 6.92 -21.99 10.22
CA ASP A 365 7.20 -21.92 11.67
C ASP A 365 6.03 -22.50 12.48
#